data_AF-A0A0F6MM07-F1
#
_entry.id   AF-A0A0F6MM07-F1
#
_cell.length_a   1.000
_cell.length_b   1.000
_cell.length_c   1.000
_cell.angle_alpha   90.00
_cell.angle_beta   90.00
_cell.angle_gamma   90.00
#
_symmetry.space_group_name_H-M   'P 1'
#
loop_
_entity.id
_entity.type
_entity.pdbx_description
1 polymer ?
#
loop_
_entity_poly.entity_id
_entity_poly.type
_entity_poly.pdbx_seq_one_letter_code
_entity_poly.pdbx_strand_id
1 'polypeptide(L)'
;MSEKPRALFLKGCNEIAEVLIPHGFKAVQKGQTVSKKPNKDITLQLYFQSSHYNDENSVTVIPHITVYSKAVKTFDIKAYKNEYCTGIVWGKQLCYILGSEYKTWDLAKNNYARTVSEIQKALTDTVLPLFDVFCKSPDEIIEYGIKQDLDISLSYFLVFGGKETAERVFQTKITQSRYKGQYMKLYNTLLNMNENEIDPKYNEFVGAGAFKMAYLQGLRLK
;
A
#
# COMPACT_ATOMS: atom_id res chain seq x y z
N MET A 1 -18.42 -30.27 16.55
CA MET A 1 -18.02 -30.20 15.11
C MET A 1 -17.09 -29.01 14.97
N SER A 2 -15.87 -29.20 14.45
CA SER A 2 -14.96 -28.09 14.14
C SER A 2 -15.60 -27.20 13.07
N GLU A 3 -15.54 -25.88 13.26
CA GLU A 3 -16.01 -24.92 12.26
C GLU A 3 -15.11 -25.03 11.02
N LYS A 4 -15.70 -25.04 9.81
CA LYS A 4 -14.90 -25.12 8.58
C LYS A 4 -13.93 -23.93 8.50
N PRO A 5 -12.67 -24.11 8.05
CA PRO A 5 -11.65 -23.05 8.06
C PRO A 5 -12.08 -21.74 7.42
N ARG A 6 -12.80 -21.82 6.28
CA ARG A 6 -13.37 -20.65 5.60
C ARG A 6 -14.43 -19.91 6.42
N ALA A 7 -15.28 -20.63 7.13
CA ALA A 7 -16.31 -20.03 7.98
C ALA A 7 -15.65 -19.30 9.16
N LEU A 8 -14.69 -19.95 9.82
CA LEU A 8 -13.92 -19.36 10.91
C LEU A 8 -13.15 -18.10 10.48
N PHE A 9 -12.50 -18.15 9.30
CA PHE A 9 -11.82 -17.00 8.70
C PHE A 9 -12.77 -15.82 8.49
N LEU A 10 -13.91 -16.06 7.82
CA LEU A 10 -14.88 -14.99 7.54
C LEU A 10 -15.53 -14.45 8.82
N LYS A 11 -15.78 -15.31 9.81
CA LYS A 11 -16.25 -14.89 11.13
C LYS A 11 -15.24 -13.94 11.77
N GLY A 12 -13.96 -14.33 11.83
CA GLY A 12 -12.88 -13.47 12.32
C GLY A 12 -12.77 -12.15 11.56
N CYS A 13 -12.88 -12.14 10.23
CA CYS A 13 -12.85 -10.91 9.43
C CYS A 13 -13.98 -9.94 9.84
N ASN A 14 -15.20 -10.44 10.03
CA ASN A 14 -16.33 -9.61 10.45
C ASN A 14 -16.10 -9.04 11.85
N GLU A 15 -15.73 -9.88 12.81
CA GLU A 15 -15.52 -9.45 14.21
C GLU A 15 -14.37 -8.43 14.31
N ILE A 16 -13.25 -8.67 13.61
CA ILE A 16 -12.15 -7.70 13.55
C ILE A 16 -12.61 -6.38 12.92
N ALA A 17 -13.44 -6.41 11.88
CA ALA A 17 -13.91 -5.22 11.19
C ALA A 17 -14.83 -4.31 12.05
N GLU A 18 -15.45 -4.84 13.11
CA GLU A 18 -16.42 -4.10 13.93
C GLU A 18 -15.83 -2.82 14.53
N VAL A 19 -14.55 -2.83 14.93
CA VAL A 19 -13.90 -1.64 15.51
C VAL A 19 -13.74 -0.49 14.51
N LEU A 20 -13.84 -0.75 13.21
CA LEU A 20 -13.74 0.29 12.17
C LEU A 20 -15.10 0.90 11.81
N ILE A 21 -16.21 0.21 12.12
CA ILE A 21 -17.56 0.66 11.75
C ILE A 21 -17.91 2.02 12.39
N PRO A 22 -17.63 2.28 13.69
CA PRO A 22 -17.86 3.60 14.29
C PRO A 22 -17.09 4.74 13.61
N HIS A 23 -15.99 4.42 12.92
CA HIS A 23 -15.15 5.39 12.20
C HIS A 23 -15.61 5.62 10.75
N GLY A 24 -16.78 5.11 10.39
CA GLY A 24 -17.41 5.32 9.08
C GLY A 24 -16.91 4.38 7.98
N PHE A 25 -16.22 3.29 8.35
CA PHE A 25 -15.87 2.24 7.40
C PHE A 25 -17.08 1.35 7.10
N LYS A 26 -17.11 0.81 5.89
CA LYS A 26 -18.13 -0.13 5.43
C LYS A 26 -17.49 -1.46 5.07
N ALA A 27 -18.00 -2.53 5.67
CA ALA A 27 -17.62 -3.90 5.34
C ALA A 27 -18.36 -4.39 4.09
N VAL A 28 -17.64 -5.08 3.21
CA VAL A 28 -18.17 -5.83 2.07
C VAL A 28 -17.54 -7.22 2.05
N GLN A 29 -18.07 -8.12 1.21
CA GLN A 29 -17.57 -9.50 1.09
C GLN A 29 -17.49 -10.24 2.45
N LYS A 30 -18.53 -10.08 3.29
CA LYS A 30 -18.58 -10.67 4.64
C LYS A 30 -17.38 -10.25 5.50
N GLY A 31 -17.06 -8.96 5.51
CA GLY A 31 -16.01 -8.39 6.35
C GLY A 31 -14.61 -8.54 5.79
N GLN A 32 -14.43 -9.32 4.72
CA GLN A 32 -13.11 -9.56 4.14
C GLN A 32 -12.48 -8.28 3.57
N THR A 33 -13.29 -7.34 3.10
CA THR A 33 -12.83 -6.01 2.71
C THR A 33 -13.63 -4.96 3.48
N VAL A 34 -12.92 -4.00 4.05
CA VAL A 34 -13.49 -2.88 4.81
C VAL A 34 -12.92 -1.60 4.22
N SER A 35 -13.77 -0.62 3.90
CA SER A 35 -13.30 0.60 3.25
C SER A 35 -14.04 1.87 3.66
N LYS A 36 -13.36 3.00 3.55
CA LYS A 36 -13.89 4.35 3.78
C LYS A 36 -13.43 5.27 2.66
N LYS A 37 -14.32 6.15 2.21
CA LYS A 37 -13.98 7.24 1.27
C LYS A 37 -14.09 8.56 2.00
N PRO A 38 -12.97 9.13 2.49
CA PRO A 38 -13.01 10.43 3.16
C PRO A 38 -13.35 11.57 2.20
N ASN A 39 -13.02 11.43 0.91
CA ASN A 39 -13.35 12.39 -0.13
C ASN A 39 -13.53 11.68 -1.50
N LYS A 40 -13.70 12.46 -2.57
CA LYS A 40 -13.93 11.95 -3.94
C LYS A 40 -12.71 11.25 -4.58
N ASP A 41 -11.52 11.49 -4.05
CA ASP A 41 -10.26 11.01 -4.61
C ASP A 41 -9.69 9.82 -3.83
N ILE A 42 -9.66 9.91 -2.50
CA ILE A 42 -9.03 8.93 -1.62
C ILE A 42 -9.99 7.81 -1.23
N THR A 43 -9.48 6.57 -1.25
CA THR A 43 -10.13 5.40 -0.62
C THR A 43 -9.15 4.74 0.34
N LEU A 44 -9.58 4.59 1.59
CA LEU A 44 -8.89 3.85 2.63
C LEU A 44 -9.45 2.43 2.67
N GLN A 45 -8.60 1.41 2.66
CA GLN A 45 -9.02 0.02 2.61
C GLN A 45 -8.21 -0.85 3.57
N LEU A 46 -8.92 -1.75 4.23
CA LEU A 46 -8.40 -2.93 4.89
C LEU A 46 -8.91 -4.17 4.15
N TYR A 47 -8.02 -5.07 3.78
CA TYR A 47 -8.36 -6.37 3.19
C TYR A 47 -7.74 -7.50 3.99
N PHE A 48 -8.53 -8.50 4.35
CA PHE A 48 -8.04 -9.71 5.00
C PHE A 48 -7.77 -10.78 3.95
N GLN A 49 -6.50 -11.14 3.79
CA GLN A 49 -6.08 -12.27 2.98
C GLN A 49 -6.09 -13.55 3.83
N SER A 50 -6.68 -14.62 3.27
CA SER A 50 -6.58 -15.98 3.80
C SER A 50 -5.37 -16.71 3.21
N SER A 51 -4.88 -17.75 3.88
CA SER A 51 -3.88 -18.68 3.33
C SER A 51 -4.54 -19.86 2.60
N HIS A 52 -3.91 -20.32 1.52
CA HIS A 52 -4.28 -21.58 0.83
C HIS A 52 -3.99 -22.82 1.69
N TYR A 53 -3.15 -22.68 2.72
CA TYR A 53 -2.78 -23.75 3.65
C TYR A 53 -3.69 -23.82 4.89
N ASN A 54 -4.81 -23.08 4.90
CA ASN A 54 -5.73 -23.11 6.03
C ASN A 54 -6.39 -24.50 6.16
N ASP A 55 -6.37 -25.03 7.36
CA ASP A 55 -7.03 -26.28 7.75
C ASP A 55 -7.74 -26.13 9.11
N GLU A 56 -8.27 -27.21 9.66
CA GLU A 56 -9.01 -27.19 10.93
C GLU A 56 -8.14 -26.82 12.14
N ASN A 57 -6.82 -26.90 12.00
CA ASN A 57 -5.85 -26.62 13.05
C ASN A 57 -5.17 -25.26 12.92
N SER A 58 -5.19 -24.66 11.73
CA SER A 58 -4.55 -23.38 11.44
C SER A 58 -5.36 -22.58 10.43
N VAL A 59 -5.83 -21.41 10.84
CA VAL A 59 -6.60 -20.48 10.01
C VAL A 59 -5.91 -19.12 10.03
N THR A 60 -4.99 -18.94 9.08
CA THR A 60 -4.20 -17.71 8.95
C THR A 60 -5.06 -16.55 8.45
N VAL A 61 -4.87 -15.38 9.06
CA VAL A 61 -5.41 -14.08 8.63
C VAL A 61 -4.27 -13.08 8.44
N ILE A 62 -4.22 -12.44 7.26
CA ILE A 62 -3.20 -11.46 6.90
C ILE A 62 -3.89 -10.13 6.56
N PRO A 63 -3.91 -9.15 7.47
CA PRO A 63 -4.50 -7.84 7.20
C PRO A 63 -3.59 -6.98 6.30
N HIS A 64 -4.14 -6.48 5.19
CA HIS A 64 -3.50 -5.54 4.27
C HIS A 64 -4.15 -4.17 4.39
N ILE A 65 -3.34 -3.14 4.65
CA ILE A 65 -3.77 -1.76 4.73
C ILE A 65 -3.36 -1.06 3.45
N THR A 66 -4.29 -0.40 2.76
CA THR A 66 -4.00 0.27 1.48
C THR A 66 -4.78 1.56 1.33
N VAL A 67 -4.11 2.56 0.76
CA VAL A 67 -4.66 3.85 0.38
C VAL A 67 -4.59 3.98 -1.13
N TYR A 68 -5.71 4.34 -1.74
CA TYR A 68 -5.84 4.56 -3.18
C TYR A 68 -6.21 6.01 -3.47
N SER A 69 -5.78 6.53 -4.62
CA SER A 69 -6.19 7.83 -5.18
C SER A 69 -6.68 7.65 -6.62
N LYS A 70 -7.83 8.25 -6.93
CA LYS A 70 -8.39 8.25 -8.29
C LYS A 70 -7.52 9.07 -9.25
N ALA A 71 -7.01 10.22 -8.82
CA ALA A 71 -6.13 11.07 -9.60
C ALA A 71 -4.80 10.34 -9.90
N VAL A 72 -4.22 9.67 -8.90
CA VAL A 72 -3.03 8.83 -9.11
C VAL A 72 -3.33 7.69 -10.07
N LYS A 73 -4.48 7.00 -9.95
CA LYS A 73 -4.87 5.98 -10.93
C LYS A 73 -4.91 6.54 -12.35
N THR A 74 -5.55 7.69 -12.56
CA THR A 74 -5.65 8.32 -13.88
C THR A 74 -4.27 8.71 -14.42
N PHE A 75 -3.38 9.21 -13.57
CA PHE A 75 -2.00 9.49 -13.93
C PHE A 75 -1.24 8.22 -14.31
N ASP A 76 -1.26 7.19 -13.46
CA ASP A 76 -0.54 5.94 -13.65
C ASP A 76 -0.95 5.24 -14.94
N ILE A 77 -2.25 5.21 -15.28
CA ILE A 77 -2.71 4.59 -16.53
C ILE A 77 -2.01 5.20 -17.75
N LYS A 78 -1.83 6.53 -17.75
CA LYS A 78 -1.15 7.25 -18.83
C LYS A 78 0.37 7.06 -18.75
N ALA A 79 0.94 7.25 -17.57
CA ALA A 79 2.38 7.23 -17.34
C ALA A 79 2.99 5.84 -17.59
N TYR A 80 2.27 4.78 -17.21
CA TYR A 80 2.67 3.39 -17.44
C TYR A 80 2.13 2.79 -18.74
N LYS A 81 1.24 3.49 -19.47
CA LYS A 81 0.50 2.94 -20.61
C LYS A 81 -0.18 1.59 -20.26
N ASN A 82 -0.78 1.55 -19.07
CA ASN A 82 -1.34 0.33 -18.47
C ASN A 82 -2.70 0.60 -17.81
N GLU A 83 -3.78 0.08 -18.39
CA GLU A 83 -5.15 0.25 -17.89
C GLU A 83 -5.40 -0.43 -16.53
N TYR A 84 -4.56 -1.40 -16.14
CA TYR A 84 -4.70 -2.17 -14.90
C TYR A 84 -4.09 -1.48 -13.68
N CYS A 85 -3.54 -0.27 -13.82
CA CYS A 85 -3.05 0.51 -12.69
C CYS A 85 -4.16 0.74 -11.65
N THR A 86 -3.83 0.53 -10.39
CA THR A 86 -4.78 0.57 -9.27
C THR A 86 -4.86 1.94 -8.60
N GLY A 87 -3.85 2.80 -8.79
CA GLY A 87 -3.71 4.08 -8.11
C GLY A 87 -3.35 3.96 -6.64
N ILE A 88 -2.56 2.95 -6.27
CA ILE A 88 -2.07 2.80 -4.90
C ILE A 88 -1.15 3.98 -4.57
N VAL A 89 -1.51 4.68 -3.49
CA VAL A 89 -0.71 5.75 -2.91
C VAL A 89 0.23 5.19 -1.87
N TRP A 90 -0.26 4.28 -1.04
CA TRP A 90 0.50 3.64 0.02
C TRP A 90 -0.15 2.31 0.38
N GLY A 91 0.62 1.30 0.75
CA GLY A 91 0.05 0.07 1.28
C GLY A 91 1.09 -0.89 1.87
N LYS A 92 0.73 -1.54 2.97
CA LYS A 92 1.55 -2.53 3.68
C LYS A 92 0.68 -3.57 4.37
N GLN A 93 1.24 -4.76 4.60
CA GLN A 93 0.66 -5.70 5.55
C GLN A 93 0.79 -5.14 6.97
N LEU A 94 -0.20 -5.41 7.82
CA LEU A 94 -0.24 -4.89 9.19
C LEU A 94 0.99 -5.29 10.01
N CYS A 95 1.52 -6.49 9.83
CA CYS A 95 2.73 -6.93 10.52
C CYS A 95 3.92 -5.97 10.27
N TYR A 96 4.12 -5.52 9.04
CA TYR A 96 5.19 -4.58 8.69
C TYR A 96 4.93 -3.14 9.13
N ILE A 97 3.68 -2.80 9.47
CA ILE A 97 3.35 -1.51 10.10
C ILE A 97 3.74 -1.55 11.58
N LEU A 98 3.54 -2.70 12.24
CA LEU A 98 3.78 -2.87 13.68
C LEU A 98 5.26 -3.07 14.03
N GLY A 99 6.10 -3.56 13.11
CA GLY A 99 7.52 -3.69 13.36
C GLY A 99 8.24 -4.66 12.42
N SER A 100 9.52 -4.90 12.69
CA SER A 100 10.40 -5.77 11.88
C SER A 100 10.22 -7.26 12.15
N GLU A 101 9.56 -7.64 13.25
CA GLU A 101 9.26 -9.04 13.54
C GLU A 101 8.04 -9.48 12.76
N TYR A 102 8.21 -10.49 11.90
CA TYR A 102 7.12 -11.05 11.13
C TYR A 102 6.09 -11.67 12.06
N LYS A 103 4.90 -11.08 12.11
CA LYS A 103 3.78 -11.56 12.91
C LYS A 103 2.79 -12.31 12.02
N THR A 104 2.52 -13.56 12.36
CA THR A 104 1.40 -14.33 11.83
C THR A 104 0.26 -14.34 12.82
N TRP A 105 -0.96 -14.25 12.31
CA TRP A 105 -2.18 -14.36 13.10
C TRP A 105 -2.96 -15.59 12.69
N ASP A 106 -3.46 -16.31 13.68
CA ASP A 106 -4.19 -17.57 13.51
C ASP A 106 -5.49 -17.52 14.32
N LEU A 107 -6.61 -17.83 13.66
CA LEU A 107 -7.96 -17.83 14.22
C LEU A 107 -8.36 -19.21 14.75
N ALA A 108 -7.58 -20.27 14.52
CA ALA A 108 -7.94 -21.62 14.91
C ALA A 108 -7.90 -21.84 16.43
N LYS A 109 -8.73 -22.79 16.90
CA LYS A 109 -8.74 -23.29 18.28
C LYS A 109 -8.82 -22.16 19.32
N ASN A 110 -7.92 -22.17 20.30
CA ASN A 110 -7.92 -21.24 21.43
C ASN A 110 -7.27 -19.89 21.10
N ASN A 111 -6.77 -19.70 19.86
CA ASN A 111 -6.12 -18.45 19.44
C ASN A 111 -7.14 -17.37 19.05
N TYR A 112 -8.39 -17.74 18.77
CA TYR A 112 -9.39 -16.85 18.16
C TYR A 112 -9.53 -15.48 18.86
N ALA A 113 -9.94 -15.48 20.12
CA ALA A 113 -10.23 -14.25 20.87
C ALA A 113 -9.00 -13.35 21.01
N ARG A 114 -7.83 -13.95 21.27
CA ARG A 114 -6.55 -13.24 21.33
C ARG A 114 -6.22 -12.60 19.99
N THR A 115 -6.29 -13.36 18.90
CA THR A 115 -5.97 -12.89 17.55
C THR A 115 -6.87 -11.75 17.12
N VAL A 116 -8.19 -11.87 17.34
CA VAL A 116 -9.16 -10.81 17.04
C VAL A 116 -8.82 -9.53 17.82
N SER A 117 -8.63 -9.65 19.14
CA SER A 117 -8.33 -8.50 20.01
C SER A 117 -7.01 -7.82 19.65
N GLU A 118 -5.95 -8.58 19.36
CA GLU A 118 -4.66 -8.03 18.95
C GLU A 118 -4.74 -7.24 17.64
N ILE A 119 -5.45 -7.77 16.64
CA ILE A 119 -5.63 -7.06 15.37
C ILE A 119 -6.49 -5.82 15.56
N GLN A 120 -7.62 -5.93 16.28
CA GLN A 120 -8.49 -4.79 16.59
C GLN A 120 -7.74 -3.65 17.29
N LYS A 121 -6.89 -3.99 18.27
CA LYS A 121 -6.03 -3.01 18.96
C LYS A 121 -5.05 -2.35 18.00
N ALA A 122 -4.36 -3.12 17.14
CA ALA A 122 -3.45 -2.58 16.14
C ALA A 122 -4.16 -1.68 15.12
N LEU A 123 -5.38 -2.03 14.71
CA LEU A 123 -6.19 -1.20 13.83
C LEU A 123 -6.54 0.14 14.50
N THR A 124 -6.91 0.11 15.78
CA THR A 124 -7.33 1.29 16.52
C THR A 124 -6.14 2.21 16.86
N ASP A 125 -5.07 1.64 17.40
CA ASP A 125 -3.94 2.41 17.94
C ASP A 125 -2.95 2.88 16.87
N THR A 126 -2.91 2.21 15.72
CA THR A 126 -1.88 2.46 14.70
C THR A 126 -2.47 2.79 13.33
N VAL A 127 -3.43 1.99 12.86
CA VAL A 127 -3.95 2.15 11.48
C VAL A 127 -4.90 3.34 11.36
N LEU A 128 -5.80 3.55 12.32
CA LEU A 128 -6.72 4.70 12.30
C LEU A 128 -5.96 6.05 12.30
N PRO A 129 -4.99 6.29 13.21
CA PRO A 129 -4.18 7.51 13.16
C PRO A 129 -3.43 7.70 11.84
N LEU A 130 -2.92 6.61 11.25
CA LEU A 130 -2.27 6.66 9.93
C LEU A 130 -3.26 7.04 8.83
N PHE A 131 -4.47 6.49 8.87
CA PHE A 131 -5.54 6.83 7.93
C PHE A 131 -6.02 8.28 8.05
N ASP A 132 -6.00 8.86 9.25
CA ASP A 132 -6.35 10.25 9.46
C ASP A 132 -5.40 11.20 8.71
N VAL A 133 -4.12 10.83 8.53
CA VAL A 133 -3.18 11.57 7.68
C VAL A 133 -3.72 11.68 6.26
N PHE A 134 -4.18 10.57 5.68
CA PHE A 134 -4.70 10.52 4.31
C PHE A 134 -6.10 11.14 4.16
N CYS A 135 -6.71 11.63 5.24
CA CYS A 135 -7.92 12.43 5.20
C CYS A 135 -7.63 13.94 5.09
N LYS A 136 -6.37 14.36 5.22
CA LYS A 136 -5.94 15.77 5.14
C LYS A 136 -5.78 16.26 3.70
N SER A 137 -5.37 17.53 3.55
CA SER A 137 -5.02 18.08 2.24
C SER A 137 -3.79 17.38 1.63
N PRO A 138 -3.64 17.39 0.29
CA PRO A 138 -2.47 16.79 -0.35
C PRO A 138 -1.12 17.34 0.16
N ASP A 139 -1.05 18.64 0.45
CA ASP A 139 0.17 19.28 0.98
C ASP A 139 0.54 18.73 2.35
N GLU A 140 -0.44 18.57 3.26
CA GLU A 140 -0.21 17.96 4.57
C GLU A 140 0.18 16.48 4.49
N ILE A 141 -0.39 15.73 3.54
CA ILE A 141 -0.03 14.32 3.29
C ILE A 141 1.43 14.24 2.81
N ILE A 142 1.83 15.12 1.89
CA ILE A 142 3.19 15.20 1.35
C ILE A 142 4.19 15.57 2.46
N GLU A 143 3.90 16.61 3.24
CA GLU A 143 4.75 17.04 4.34
C GLU A 143 4.95 15.92 5.36
N TYR A 144 3.85 15.30 5.81
CA TYR A 144 3.89 14.18 6.73
C TYR A 144 4.67 12.99 6.14
N GLY A 145 4.39 12.66 4.88
CA GLY A 145 5.01 11.53 4.19
C GLY A 145 6.52 11.68 4.08
N ILE A 146 7.01 12.87 3.75
CA ILE A 146 8.46 13.15 3.71
C ILE A 146 9.05 13.11 5.12
N LYS A 147 8.41 13.76 6.10
CA LYS A 147 8.93 13.88 7.48
C LYS A 147 9.02 12.52 8.19
N GLN A 148 8.07 11.63 7.93
CA GLN A 148 7.99 10.31 8.56
C GLN A 148 8.59 9.19 7.70
N ASP A 149 9.22 9.53 6.58
CA ASP A 149 9.70 8.57 5.57
C ASP A 149 8.63 7.51 5.23
N LEU A 150 7.39 7.99 5.06
CA LEU A 150 6.30 7.14 4.63
C LEU A 150 6.52 6.79 3.16
N ASP A 151 6.46 5.50 2.82
CA ASP A 151 6.66 5.02 1.45
C ASP A 151 5.46 5.32 0.54
N ILE A 152 5.13 6.61 0.41
CA ILE A 152 4.13 7.13 -0.53
C ILE A 152 4.66 6.96 -1.95
N SER A 153 3.77 6.59 -2.86
CA SER A 153 4.10 6.37 -4.28
C SER A 153 4.61 7.66 -4.92
N LEU A 154 5.62 7.53 -5.79
CA LEU A 154 6.18 8.68 -6.51
C LEU A 154 5.13 9.39 -7.37
N SER A 155 4.19 8.63 -7.92
CA SER A 155 3.04 9.15 -8.67
C SER A 155 2.20 10.13 -7.85
N TYR A 156 2.03 9.92 -6.54
CA TYR A 156 1.30 10.87 -5.69
C TYR A 156 2.01 12.24 -5.63
N PHE A 157 3.34 12.24 -5.47
CA PHE A 157 4.12 13.49 -5.49
C PHE A 157 4.10 14.16 -6.86
N LEU A 158 4.11 13.41 -7.96
CA LEU A 158 3.98 13.96 -9.31
C LEU A 158 2.61 14.61 -9.55
N VAL A 159 1.54 14.02 -9.02
CA VAL A 159 0.17 14.53 -9.18
C VAL A 159 -0.10 15.75 -8.31
N PHE A 160 0.36 15.75 -7.05
CA PHE A 160 -0.03 16.76 -6.07
C PHE A 160 1.11 17.66 -5.57
N GLY A 161 2.35 17.16 -5.53
CA GLY A 161 3.49 17.88 -4.96
C GLY A 161 4.32 18.68 -5.96
N GLY A 162 4.04 18.52 -7.25
CA GLY A 162 4.79 19.14 -8.33
C GLY A 162 6.15 18.47 -8.60
N LYS A 163 6.76 18.85 -9.72
CA LYS A 163 7.97 18.21 -10.26
C LYS A 163 9.15 18.31 -9.29
N GLU A 164 9.38 19.47 -8.68
CA GLU A 164 10.52 19.71 -7.79
C GLU A 164 10.47 18.80 -6.54
N THR A 165 9.30 18.72 -5.88
CA THR A 165 9.10 17.83 -4.74
C THR A 165 9.28 16.37 -5.13
N ALA A 166 8.68 15.95 -6.26
CA ALA A 166 8.80 14.59 -6.76
C ALA A 166 10.26 14.22 -7.08
N GLU A 167 11.01 15.14 -7.70
CA GLU A 167 12.42 14.92 -8.04
C GLU A 167 13.27 14.77 -6.77
N ARG A 168 13.05 15.61 -5.76
CA ARG A 168 13.73 15.49 -4.46
C ARG A 168 13.46 14.14 -3.80
N VAL A 169 12.18 13.73 -3.72
CA VAL A 169 11.80 12.43 -3.14
C VAL A 169 12.42 11.28 -3.93
N PHE A 170 12.38 11.35 -5.26
CA PHE A 170 12.99 10.35 -6.13
C PHE A 170 14.49 10.22 -5.88
N GLN A 171 15.23 11.33 -5.85
CA GLN A 171 16.68 11.32 -5.58
C GLN A 171 17.00 10.73 -4.20
N THR A 172 16.23 11.10 -3.16
CA THR A 172 16.40 10.54 -1.81
C THR A 172 16.19 9.04 -1.80
N LYS A 173 15.09 8.54 -2.39
CA LYS A 173 14.78 7.10 -2.45
C LYS A 173 15.90 6.31 -3.16
N ILE A 174 16.43 6.83 -4.26
CA ILE A 174 17.52 6.16 -5.00
C ILE A 174 18.83 6.20 -4.23
N THR A 175 19.14 7.31 -3.56
CA THR A 175 20.38 7.46 -2.78
C THR A 175 20.42 6.51 -1.58
N GLN A 176 19.29 6.33 -0.91
CA GLN A 176 19.16 5.43 0.25
C GLN A 176 18.93 3.96 -0.15
N SER A 177 18.63 3.68 -1.42
CA SER A 177 18.37 2.33 -1.89
C SER A 177 19.62 1.45 -1.84
N ARG A 178 19.46 0.23 -1.29
CA ARG A 178 20.48 -0.82 -1.37
C ARG A 178 20.81 -1.22 -2.82
N TYR A 179 19.91 -0.92 -3.76
CA TYR A 179 20.06 -1.19 -5.19
C TYR A 179 20.50 0.03 -6.00
N LYS A 180 21.02 1.09 -5.35
CA LYS A 180 21.48 2.33 -6.01
C LYS A 180 22.30 2.06 -7.26
N GLY A 181 23.26 1.13 -7.21
CA GLY A 181 24.09 0.78 -8.36
C GLY A 181 23.31 0.27 -9.59
N GLN A 182 22.23 -0.50 -9.38
CA GLN A 182 21.36 -0.97 -10.47
C GLN A 182 20.55 0.20 -11.06
N TYR A 183 20.04 1.08 -10.22
CA TYR A 183 19.32 2.28 -10.65
C TYR A 183 20.22 3.24 -11.45
N MET A 184 21.48 3.45 -11.02
CA MET A 184 22.42 4.30 -11.77
C MET A 184 22.78 3.70 -13.13
N LYS A 185 22.97 2.38 -13.21
CA LYS A 185 23.18 1.68 -14.49
C LYS A 185 21.99 1.88 -15.42
N LEU A 186 20.77 1.65 -14.91
CA LEU A 186 19.55 1.88 -15.68
C LEU A 186 19.45 3.32 -16.15
N TYR A 187 19.69 4.32 -15.28
CA TYR A 187 19.67 5.72 -15.66
C TYR A 187 20.61 6.05 -16.82
N ASN A 188 21.84 5.57 -16.77
CA ASN A 188 22.82 5.78 -17.85
C ASN A 188 22.37 5.12 -19.16
N THR A 189 21.71 3.97 -19.10
CA THR A 189 21.09 3.36 -20.28
C THR A 189 19.98 4.26 -20.84
N LEU A 190 19.08 4.75 -19.98
CA LEU A 190 17.94 5.59 -20.40
C LEU A 190 18.37 6.91 -21.06
N LEU A 191 19.49 7.51 -20.62
CA LEU A 191 20.05 8.73 -21.23
C LEU A 191 20.42 8.56 -22.71
N ASN A 192 20.66 7.33 -23.15
CA ASN A 192 21.05 7.01 -24.53
C ASN A 192 19.92 6.34 -25.34
N MET A 193 18.73 6.15 -24.75
CA MET A 193 17.58 5.54 -25.42
C MET A 193 16.61 6.59 -25.95
N ASN A 194 15.90 6.26 -27.03
CA ASN A 194 14.75 7.06 -27.45
C ASN A 194 13.59 6.85 -26.46
N GLU A 195 12.92 7.92 -26.04
CA GLU A 195 11.81 7.82 -25.08
C GLU A 195 10.68 6.89 -25.54
N ASN A 196 10.48 6.74 -26.86
CA ASN A 196 9.49 5.83 -27.43
C ASN A 196 9.82 4.35 -27.23
N GLU A 197 11.08 4.02 -26.97
CA GLU A 197 11.57 2.65 -26.74
C GLU A 197 11.50 2.24 -25.27
N ILE A 198 11.24 3.20 -24.37
CA ILE A 198 11.19 2.96 -22.93
C ILE A 198 9.80 2.43 -22.56
N ASP A 199 9.73 1.15 -22.17
CA ASP A 199 8.51 0.55 -21.60
C ASP A 199 8.56 0.52 -20.06
N PRO A 200 7.79 1.39 -19.37
CA PRO A 200 7.71 1.41 -17.90
C PRO A 200 6.90 0.24 -17.30
N LYS A 201 6.20 -0.57 -18.12
CA LYS A 201 5.50 -1.79 -17.63
C LYS A 201 6.47 -2.91 -17.32
N TYR A 202 7.53 -3.01 -18.11
CA TYR A 202 8.54 -4.05 -17.94
C TYR A 202 9.43 -3.73 -16.74
N ASN A 203 9.74 -4.74 -15.93
CA ASN A 203 10.61 -4.61 -14.76
C ASN A 203 11.75 -5.63 -14.86
N GLU A 204 12.93 -5.16 -15.23
CA GLU A 204 14.18 -5.92 -15.27
C GLU A 204 14.62 -6.33 -13.85
N PHE A 205 14.22 -5.54 -12.87
CA PHE A 205 14.36 -5.77 -11.44
C PHE A 205 13.26 -5.01 -10.69
N VAL A 206 13.10 -5.30 -9.40
CA VAL A 206 12.06 -4.67 -8.56
C VAL A 206 12.26 -3.14 -8.55
N GLY A 207 11.26 -2.42 -9.06
CA GLY A 207 11.24 -0.95 -9.10
C GLY A 207 11.75 -0.33 -10.41
N ALA A 208 12.27 -1.12 -11.36
CA ALA A 208 12.76 -0.61 -12.64
C ALA A 208 11.67 0.11 -13.45
N GLY A 209 10.44 -0.41 -13.45
CA GLY A 209 9.29 0.21 -14.11
C GLY A 209 8.93 1.57 -13.52
N ALA A 210 8.96 1.70 -12.19
CA ALA A 210 8.74 2.99 -11.51
C ALA A 210 9.86 3.99 -11.79
N PHE A 211 11.10 3.52 -11.91
CA PHE A 211 12.22 4.35 -12.29
C PHE A 211 12.11 4.85 -13.74
N LYS A 212 11.76 3.97 -14.68
CA LYS A 212 11.50 4.33 -16.08
C LYS A 212 10.35 5.32 -16.20
N MET A 213 9.27 5.11 -15.44
CA MET A 213 8.16 6.06 -15.35
C MET A 213 8.66 7.42 -14.86
N ALA A 214 9.41 7.49 -13.75
CA ALA A 214 9.98 8.73 -13.24
C ALA A 214 10.81 9.47 -14.28
N TYR A 215 11.66 8.75 -15.02
CA TYR A 215 12.48 9.29 -16.10
C TYR A 215 11.62 9.87 -17.23
N LEU A 216 10.59 9.15 -17.69
CA LEU A 216 9.66 9.60 -18.73
C LEU A 216 8.82 10.81 -18.29
N GLN A 217 8.62 10.99 -16.98
CA GLN A 217 7.96 12.18 -16.42
C GLN A 217 8.94 13.35 -16.21
N GLY A 218 10.16 13.24 -16.71
CA GLY A 218 11.16 14.30 -16.69
C GLY A 218 11.90 14.44 -15.36
N LEU A 219 11.78 13.49 -14.43
CA LEU A 219 12.58 13.46 -13.21
C LEU A 219 14.01 13.04 -13.55
N ARG A 220 14.99 13.71 -12.94
CA ARG A 220 16.41 13.47 -13.22
C ARG A 220 17.17 13.20 -11.92
N LEU A 221 18.19 12.36 -12.04
CA LEU A 221 19.18 12.18 -10.97
C LEU A 221 20.26 13.25 -11.13
N LYS A 222 20.62 13.89 -10.03
CA LYS A 222 21.73 14.83 -9.92
C LYS A 222 22.97 14.12 -9.42
#